data_AF-A0A7J4TEK1-F1
#
_entry.id   AF-A0A7J4TEK1-F1
#
_cell.length_a   1.000
_cell.length_b   1.000
_cell.length_c   1.000
_cell.angle_alpha   90.00
_cell.angle_beta   90.00
_cell.angle_gamma   90.00
#
_symmetry.space_group_name_H-M   'P 1'
#
loop_
_entity.id
_entity.type
_entity.pdbx_description
1 polymer ?
#
loop_
_entity_poly.entity_id
_entity_poly.type
_entity_poly.pdbx_seq_one_letter_code
_entity_poly.pdbx_strand_id
1 'polypeptide(L)'
;TKILEIRGSLKSILRVERSALDVLQRMSGIATITDALISKVKGKVAIAPTRKTQWRYLDKKAVFVGGGLTHRLALWDAILIKENHLDIMREQGEKMPLEKAIKKASESPHGNFIEIEVEKKEQALKAAELFSSIRPKKPCLIMLDNFTPRQIKETIRELKKKNAYHAALFEASGGI
;
A
#
# COMPACT_ATOMS: atom_id res chain seq x y z
N THR A 1 23.52 -12.00 -21.40
CA THR A 1 23.02 -13.23 -20.75
C THR A 1 21.90 -13.84 -21.56
N LYS A 2 21.89 -15.16 -21.71
CA LYS A 2 20.77 -15.90 -22.30
C LYS A 2 19.67 -16.05 -21.23
N ILE A 3 18.48 -15.48 -21.48
CA ILE A 3 17.39 -15.42 -20.49
C ILE A 3 16.48 -16.64 -20.55
N LEU A 4 16.21 -17.17 -21.76
CA LEU A 4 15.35 -18.33 -21.98
C LEU A 4 15.75 -19.05 -23.29
N GLU A 5 15.52 -20.36 -23.37
CA GLU A 5 15.53 -21.14 -24.61
C GLU A 5 14.17 -21.82 -24.79
N ILE A 6 13.60 -21.74 -25.99
CA ILE A 6 12.30 -22.35 -26.32
C ILE A 6 12.51 -23.29 -27.51
N ARG A 7 11.90 -24.48 -27.46
CA ARG A 7 11.93 -25.49 -28.54
C ARG A 7 10.51 -25.92 -28.89
N GLY A 8 10.23 -26.09 -30.17
CA GLY A 8 8.90 -26.45 -30.67
C GLY A 8 8.74 -26.15 -32.15
N SER A 9 7.51 -26.26 -32.66
CA SER A 9 7.24 -25.94 -34.06
C SER A 9 7.50 -24.45 -34.34
N LEU A 10 8.13 -24.15 -35.48
CA LEU A 10 8.41 -22.77 -35.90
C LEU A 10 7.15 -21.91 -35.91
N LYS A 11 6.05 -22.44 -36.45
CA LYS A 11 4.76 -21.75 -36.53
C LYS A 11 4.21 -21.39 -35.14
N SER A 12 4.35 -22.27 -34.16
CA SER A 12 3.91 -21.99 -32.78
C SER A 12 4.77 -20.92 -32.13
N ILE A 13 6.09 -20.99 -32.30
CA ILE A 13 7.03 -20.03 -31.70
C ILE A 13 6.77 -18.62 -32.24
N LEU A 14 6.76 -18.45 -33.58
CA LEU A 14 6.53 -17.15 -34.21
C LEU A 14 5.17 -16.55 -33.85
N ARG A 15 4.14 -17.38 -33.62
CA ARG A 15 2.80 -16.91 -33.24
C ARG A 15 2.78 -16.25 -31.86
N VAL A 16 3.55 -16.76 -30.89
CA VAL A 16 3.51 -16.28 -29.50
C VAL A 16 4.64 -15.31 -29.17
N GLU A 17 5.66 -15.22 -30.02
CA GLU A 17 6.89 -14.48 -29.78
C GLU A 17 6.62 -13.05 -29.28
N ARG A 18 5.86 -12.25 -30.04
CA ARG A 18 5.65 -10.84 -29.69
C ARG A 18 4.91 -10.69 -28.36
N SER A 19 3.84 -11.43 -28.16
CA SER A 19 3.07 -11.38 -26.90
C SER A 19 3.91 -11.83 -25.70
N ALA A 20 4.74 -12.87 -25.85
CA ALA A 20 5.63 -13.33 -24.79
C ALA A 20 6.70 -12.29 -24.47
N LEU A 21 7.31 -11.67 -25.49
CA LEU A 21 8.30 -10.62 -25.32
C LEU A 21 7.71 -9.36 -24.69
N ASP A 22 6.50 -8.94 -25.08
CA ASP A 22 5.84 -7.76 -24.50
C ASP A 22 5.59 -7.93 -23.00
N VAL A 23 5.11 -9.11 -22.60
CA VAL A 23 4.91 -9.44 -21.17
C VAL A 23 6.26 -9.44 -20.45
N LEU A 24 7.27 -10.15 -20.99
CA LEU A 24 8.57 -10.25 -20.35
C LEU A 24 9.24 -8.88 -20.21
N GLN A 25 9.22 -8.05 -21.24
CA GLN A 25 9.79 -6.71 -21.25
C GLN A 25 9.12 -5.83 -20.20
N ARG A 26 7.78 -5.76 -20.18
CA ARG A 26 7.04 -4.93 -19.23
C ARG A 26 7.29 -5.38 -17.79
N MET A 27 7.18 -6.68 -17.50
CA MET A 27 7.36 -7.20 -16.15
C MET A 27 8.81 -7.03 -15.67
N SER A 28 9.78 -7.25 -16.55
CA SER A 28 11.20 -7.00 -16.22
C SER A 28 11.46 -5.53 -15.95
N GLY A 29 10.85 -4.61 -16.71
CA GLY A 29 10.94 -3.18 -16.47
C GLY A 29 10.41 -2.76 -15.09
N ILE A 30 9.23 -3.26 -14.71
CA ILE A 30 8.64 -3.01 -13.38
C ILE A 30 9.54 -3.54 -12.25
N ALA A 31 10.04 -4.77 -12.38
CA ALA A 31 10.93 -5.37 -11.40
C ALA A 31 12.24 -4.57 -11.26
N THR A 32 12.83 -4.15 -12.39
CA THR A 32 14.07 -3.37 -12.43
C THR A 32 13.90 -2.00 -11.76
N ILE A 33 12.81 -1.29 -12.04
CA ILE A 33 12.53 0.00 -11.40
C ILE A 33 12.32 -0.17 -9.90
N THR A 34 11.63 -1.24 -9.49
CA THR A 34 11.41 -1.54 -8.06
C THR A 34 12.73 -1.75 -7.33
N ASP A 35 13.62 -2.59 -7.88
CA ASP A 35 14.94 -2.86 -7.31
C ASP A 35 15.78 -1.57 -7.20
N ALA A 36 15.72 -0.72 -8.23
CA ALA A 36 16.39 0.58 -8.21
C ALA A 36 15.85 1.50 -7.09
N LEU A 37 14.54 1.49 -6.83
CA LEU A 37 13.94 2.27 -5.73
C LEU A 37 14.37 1.72 -4.36
N ILE A 38 14.38 0.40 -4.19
CA ILE A 38 14.83 -0.26 -2.95
C ILE A 38 16.31 0.07 -2.67
N SER A 39 17.13 0.03 -3.72
CA SER A 39 18.54 0.41 -3.65
C SER A 39 18.73 1.86 -3.21
N LYS A 40 17.91 2.80 -3.73
CA LYS A 40 17.94 4.21 -3.32
C LYS A 40 17.64 4.42 -1.83
N VAL A 41 16.68 3.66 -1.29
CA VAL A 41 16.33 3.74 0.13
C VAL A 41 17.22 2.87 1.03
N LYS A 42 18.18 2.14 0.44
CA LYS A 42 19.14 1.27 1.14
C LYS A 42 18.47 0.28 2.09
N GLY A 43 17.31 -0.25 1.69
CA GLY A 43 16.52 -1.19 2.49
C GLY A 43 15.92 -0.63 3.80
N LYS A 44 15.97 0.70 4.02
CA LYS A 44 15.44 1.31 5.26
C LYS A 44 13.92 1.34 5.33
N VAL A 45 13.26 1.30 4.18
CA VAL A 45 11.80 1.26 4.04
C VAL A 45 11.43 0.23 3.00
N ALA A 46 10.26 -0.38 3.16
CA ALA A 46 9.69 -1.25 2.15
C ALA A 46 9.04 -0.41 1.04
N ILE A 47 9.08 -0.93 -0.19
CA ILE A 47 8.41 -0.34 -1.36
C ILE A 47 7.19 -1.20 -1.70
N ALA A 48 6.02 -0.58 -1.86
CA ALA A 48 4.77 -1.28 -2.14
C ALA A 48 4.06 -0.67 -3.38
N PRO A 49 3.39 -1.48 -4.22
CA PRO A 49 2.63 -1.01 -5.35
C PRO A 49 1.18 -0.69 -4.97
N THR A 50 0.56 0.20 -5.72
CA THR A 50 -0.84 0.56 -5.49
C THR A 50 -1.81 -0.34 -6.26
N ARG A 51 -3.09 0.09 -6.39
CA ARG A 51 -4.07 -0.48 -7.34
C ARG A 51 -4.11 0.28 -8.67
N LYS A 52 -3.25 1.28 -8.87
CA LYS A 52 -3.08 2.01 -10.13
C LYS A 52 -2.23 1.15 -11.09
N THR A 53 -2.82 0.06 -11.54
CA THR A 53 -2.15 -1.02 -12.28
C THR A 53 -2.88 -1.31 -13.59
N GLN A 54 -2.15 -1.75 -14.61
CA GLN A 54 -2.73 -2.15 -15.89
C GLN A 54 -3.11 -3.64 -15.91
N TRP A 55 -2.21 -4.51 -15.44
CA TRP A 55 -2.41 -5.97 -15.39
C TRP A 55 -2.45 -6.54 -13.98
N ARG A 56 -2.59 -5.65 -12.97
CA ARG A 56 -2.81 -5.90 -11.54
C ARG A 56 -1.96 -7.01 -10.94
N TYR A 57 -2.35 -8.28 -11.11
CA TYR A 57 -1.62 -9.43 -10.59
C TYR A 57 -0.22 -9.54 -11.18
N LEU A 58 -0.06 -9.34 -12.49
CA LEU A 58 1.24 -9.39 -13.13
C LEU A 58 2.12 -8.21 -12.69
N ASP A 59 1.57 -6.99 -12.71
CA ASP A 59 2.30 -5.79 -12.27
C ASP A 59 2.77 -5.94 -10.80
N LYS A 60 1.89 -6.41 -9.89
CA LYS A 60 2.24 -6.62 -8.48
C LYS A 60 3.23 -7.79 -8.29
N LYS A 61 3.13 -8.84 -9.10
CA LYS A 61 4.10 -9.94 -9.08
C LYS A 61 5.48 -9.45 -9.53
N ALA A 62 5.55 -8.59 -10.55
CA ALA A 62 6.79 -8.00 -10.99
C ALA A 62 7.44 -7.12 -9.92
N VAL A 63 6.65 -6.30 -9.20
CA VAL A 63 7.14 -5.53 -8.05
C VAL A 63 7.67 -6.45 -6.95
N PHE A 64 6.95 -7.53 -6.63
CA PHE A 64 7.41 -8.53 -5.67
C PHE A 64 8.73 -9.21 -6.10
N VAL A 65 8.87 -9.57 -7.38
CA VAL A 65 10.11 -10.13 -7.94
C VAL A 65 11.26 -9.12 -7.87
N GLY A 66 10.99 -7.83 -8.06
CA GLY A 66 11.95 -6.75 -7.86
C GLY A 66 12.27 -6.44 -6.39
N GLY A 67 11.79 -7.23 -5.43
CA GLY A 67 12.06 -7.09 -4.00
C GLY A 67 11.04 -6.24 -3.22
N GLY A 68 10.00 -5.73 -3.87
CA GLY A 68 8.94 -4.97 -3.21
C GLY A 68 7.91 -5.84 -2.49
N LEU A 69 7.02 -5.19 -1.76
CA LEU A 69 5.80 -5.81 -1.21
C LEU A 69 4.70 -5.86 -2.28
N THR A 70 3.55 -6.47 -1.97
CA THR A 70 2.42 -6.55 -2.90
C THR A 70 1.31 -5.53 -2.61
N HIS A 71 1.25 -5.00 -1.38
CA HIS A 71 0.07 -4.33 -0.82
C HIS A 71 -1.20 -5.20 -0.96
N ARG A 72 -2.40 -4.64 -0.73
CA ARG A 72 -3.68 -5.31 -1.05
C ARG A 72 -3.83 -5.54 -2.56
N LEU A 73 -4.26 -6.73 -3.01
CA LEU A 73 -4.43 -7.04 -4.44
C LEU A 73 -5.76 -6.50 -4.96
N ALA A 74 -6.81 -6.57 -4.14
CA ALA A 74 -8.18 -6.17 -4.44
C ALA A 74 -8.83 -5.44 -3.24
N LEU A 75 -10.12 -5.08 -3.40
CA LEU A 75 -10.86 -4.35 -2.37
C LEU A 75 -11.15 -5.18 -1.12
N TRP A 76 -11.31 -6.50 -1.26
CA TRP A 76 -11.64 -7.41 -0.16
C TRP A 76 -10.44 -7.81 0.69
N ASP A 77 -9.21 -7.64 0.19
CA ASP A 77 -8.00 -8.07 0.90
C ASP A 77 -7.66 -7.20 2.11
N ALA A 78 -8.14 -5.95 2.13
CA ALA A 78 -7.90 -5.01 3.24
C ALA A 78 -8.97 -3.92 3.28
N ILE A 79 -9.31 -3.52 4.50
CA ILE A 79 -10.20 -2.38 4.73
C ILE A 79 -9.36 -1.12 4.62
N LEU A 80 -9.57 -0.33 3.55
CA LEU A 80 -8.95 0.99 3.41
C LEU A 80 -10.00 2.08 3.67
N ILE A 81 -9.84 2.79 4.78
CA ILE A 81 -10.64 3.97 5.12
C ILE A 81 -9.99 5.18 4.44
N LYS A 82 -10.76 5.92 3.64
CA LYS A 82 -10.31 7.13 2.92
C LYS A 82 -11.04 8.36 3.45
N GLU A 83 -10.51 9.55 3.19
CA GLU A 83 -11.16 10.81 3.57
C GLU A 83 -12.58 10.89 2.99
N ASN A 84 -12.78 10.52 1.72
CA ASN A 84 -14.11 10.48 1.11
C ASN A 84 -15.12 9.60 1.88
N HIS A 85 -14.68 8.50 2.51
CA HIS A 85 -15.58 7.69 3.33
C HIS A 85 -15.99 8.44 4.61
N LEU A 86 -15.05 9.18 5.20
CA LEU A 86 -15.30 9.99 6.39
C LEU A 86 -16.22 11.17 6.06
N ASP A 87 -16.04 11.81 4.90
CA ASP A 87 -16.90 12.89 4.41
C ASP A 87 -18.35 12.43 4.26
N ILE A 88 -18.58 11.29 3.59
CA ILE A 88 -19.92 10.72 3.46
C ILE A 88 -20.54 10.44 4.83
N MET A 89 -19.75 9.96 5.80
CA MET A 89 -20.25 9.75 7.17
C MET A 89 -20.63 11.07 7.85
N ARG A 90 -19.85 12.15 7.66
CA ARG A 90 -20.17 13.49 8.18
C ARG A 90 -21.47 14.02 7.58
N GLU A 91 -21.65 13.88 6.27
CA GLU A 91 -22.89 14.27 5.55
C GLU A 91 -24.11 13.50 6.07
N GLN A 92 -23.92 12.25 6.51
CA GLN A 92 -24.95 11.43 7.15
C GLN A 92 -25.17 11.75 8.64
N GLY A 93 -24.56 12.83 9.15
CA GLY A 93 -24.74 13.30 10.52
C GLY A 93 -23.82 12.64 11.57
N GLU A 94 -22.80 11.89 11.14
CA GLU A 94 -21.84 11.32 12.08
C GLU A 94 -20.91 12.39 12.65
N LYS A 95 -20.90 12.52 13.98
CA LYS A 95 -20.07 13.51 14.68
C LYS A 95 -18.61 13.09 14.80
N MET A 96 -18.36 11.77 14.88
CA MET A 96 -17.03 11.19 15.10
C MET A 96 -16.75 10.11 14.03
N PRO A 97 -16.63 10.52 12.75
CA PRO A 97 -16.57 9.59 11.62
C PRO A 97 -15.32 8.69 11.67
N LEU A 98 -14.18 9.24 12.09
CA LEU A 98 -12.92 8.53 12.21
C LEU A 98 -13.01 7.39 13.23
N GLU A 99 -13.50 7.70 14.43
CA GLU A 99 -13.70 6.76 15.53
C GLU A 99 -14.65 5.64 15.12
N LYS A 100 -15.80 6.00 14.53
CA LYS A 100 -16.79 5.02 14.08
C LYS A 100 -16.26 4.14 12.97
N ALA A 101 -15.52 4.70 12.01
CA ALA A 101 -14.93 3.95 10.90
C ALA A 101 -13.88 2.95 11.40
N ILE A 102 -12.95 3.38 12.25
CA ILE A 102 -11.93 2.51 12.83
C ILE A 102 -12.57 1.42 13.69
N LYS A 103 -13.57 1.76 14.53
CA LYS A 103 -14.29 0.78 15.34
C LYS A 103 -14.96 -0.28 14.47
N LYS A 104 -15.74 0.13 13.46
CA LYS A 104 -16.39 -0.78 12.51
C LYS A 104 -15.38 -1.66 11.76
N ALA A 105 -14.25 -1.10 11.33
CA ALA A 105 -13.21 -1.86 10.65
C ALA A 105 -12.57 -2.89 11.57
N SER A 106 -12.40 -2.56 12.85
CA SER A 106 -11.81 -3.44 13.87
C SER A 106 -12.71 -4.62 14.23
N GLU A 107 -14.03 -4.43 14.18
CA GLU A 107 -15.05 -5.45 14.43
C GLU A 107 -15.34 -6.32 13.19
N SER A 108 -14.96 -5.85 11.99
CA SER A 108 -15.24 -6.56 10.74
C SER A 108 -14.47 -7.88 10.64
N PRO A 109 -15.12 -8.98 10.24
CA PRO A 109 -14.43 -10.24 9.95
C PRO A 109 -13.62 -10.16 8.64
N HIS A 110 -13.91 -9.22 7.75
CA HIS A 110 -13.29 -9.12 6.42
C HIS A 110 -11.99 -8.31 6.37
N GLY A 111 -11.15 -8.57 5.38
CA GLY A 111 -9.87 -7.89 5.20
C GLY A 111 -8.77 -8.43 6.11
N ASN A 112 -7.57 -8.57 5.56
CA ASN A 112 -6.39 -9.09 6.26
C ASN A 112 -5.74 -8.03 7.15
N PHE A 113 -5.89 -6.75 6.80
CA PHE A 113 -5.40 -5.62 7.56
C PHE A 113 -6.35 -4.43 7.42
N ILE A 114 -6.19 -3.47 8.33
CA ILE A 114 -6.92 -2.20 8.33
C ILE A 114 -5.92 -1.11 8.00
N GLU A 115 -6.29 -0.27 7.04
CA GLU A 115 -5.50 0.88 6.65
C GLU A 115 -6.38 2.12 6.65
N ILE A 116 -5.81 3.24 7.08
CA ILE A 116 -6.48 4.53 7.01
C ILE A 116 -5.59 5.55 6.33
N GLU A 117 -6.15 6.22 5.33
CA GLU A 117 -5.57 7.36 4.63
C GLU A 117 -5.86 8.63 5.44
N VAL A 118 -4.83 9.41 5.70
CA VAL A 118 -4.92 10.68 6.43
C VAL A 118 -4.17 11.77 5.69
N GLU A 119 -4.75 12.97 5.66
CA GLU A 119 -4.18 14.14 4.98
C GLU A 119 -3.57 15.15 5.97
N LYS A 120 -3.87 14.99 7.26
CA LYS A 120 -3.40 15.89 8.32
C LYS A 120 -2.78 15.14 9.49
N LYS A 121 -1.79 15.77 10.11
CA LYS A 121 -1.05 15.22 11.26
C LYS A 121 -1.98 14.84 12.40
N GLU A 122 -2.97 15.68 12.70
CA GLU A 122 -3.91 15.48 13.79
C GLU A 122 -4.75 14.21 13.60
N GLN A 123 -5.10 13.88 12.36
CA GLN A 123 -5.79 12.64 12.02
C GLN A 123 -4.89 11.42 12.22
N ALA A 124 -3.61 11.50 11.84
CA ALA A 124 -2.64 10.43 12.07
C ALA A 124 -2.47 10.14 13.57
N LEU A 125 -2.34 11.18 14.40
CA LEU A 125 -2.26 11.04 15.85
C LEU A 125 -3.51 10.37 16.42
N LYS A 126 -4.68 10.86 16.01
CA LYS A 126 -5.97 10.33 16.49
C LYS A 126 -6.18 8.88 16.08
N ALA A 127 -5.86 8.53 14.83
CA ALA A 127 -5.95 7.15 14.33
C ALA A 127 -5.04 6.20 15.12
N ALA A 128 -3.80 6.62 15.42
CA ALA A 128 -2.88 5.81 16.22
C ALA A 128 -3.36 5.63 17.67
N GLU A 129 -3.90 6.68 18.31
CA GLU A 129 -4.53 6.59 19.63
C GLU A 129 -5.73 5.62 19.63
N LEU A 130 -6.54 5.64 18.58
CA LEU A 130 -7.67 4.72 18.41
C LEU A 130 -7.22 3.27 18.20
N PHE A 131 -6.20 3.02 17.37
CA PHE A 131 -5.65 1.67 17.22
C PHE A 131 -5.03 1.16 18.52
N SER A 132 -4.35 2.01 19.29
CA SER A 132 -3.76 1.65 20.59
C SER A 132 -4.81 1.29 21.65
N SER A 133 -5.95 2.00 21.66
CA SER A 133 -7.04 1.79 22.61
C SER A 133 -7.94 0.61 22.22
N ILE A 134 -8.32 0.50 20.95
CA ILE A 134 -9.20 -0.56 20.44
C ILE A 134 -8.45 -1.91 20.35
N ARG A 135 -7.15 -1.88 20.04
CA ARG A 135 -6.29 -3.05 19.82
C ARG A 135 -6.90 -4.05 18.84
N PRO A 136 -7.07 -3.68 17.56
CA PRO A 136 -7.66 -4.58 16.58
C PRO A 136 -6.83 -5.87 16.46
N LYS A 137 -7.50 -7.00 16.23
CA LYS A 137 -6.82 -8.30 16.02
C LYS A 137 -6.04 -8.37 14.69
N LYS A 138 -6.15 -7.35 13.86
CA LYS A 138 -5.56 -7.25 12.51
C LYS A 138 -4.45 -6.21 12.52
N PRO A 139 -3.40 -6.38 11.69
CA PRO A 139 -2.42 -5.33 11.45
C PRO A 139 -3.11 -4.02 11.04
N CYS A 140 -2.60 -2.92 11.58
CA CYS A 140 -3.13 -1.58 11.35
C CYS A 140 -2.06 -0.71 10.66
N LEU A 141 -2.49 0.06 9.67
CA LEU A 141 -1.65 0.94 8.88
C LEU A 141 -2.24 2.34 8.84
N ILE A 142 -1.37 3.35 8.87
CA ILE A 142 -1.72 4.75 8.67
C ILE A 142 -0.94 5.24 7.44
N MET A 143 -1.68 5.55 6.37
CA MET A 143 -1.15 6.10 5.12
C MET A 143 -1.18 7.64 5.21
N LEU A 144 0.00 8.24 5.21
CA LEU A 144 0.22 9.68 5.19
C LEU A 144 0.16 10.17 3.73
N ASP A 145 -1.00 10.66 3.29
CA ASP A 145 -1.21 11.04 1.89
C ASP A 145 -0.74 12.47 1.60
N ASN A 146 0.16 12.60 0.62
CA ASN A 146 0.80 13.84 0.19
C ASN A 146 1.55 14.62 1.31
N PHE A 147 2.05 13.92 2.33
CA PHE A 147 2.88 14.55 3.36
C PHE A 147 4.28 14.85 2.82
N THR A 148 4.77 16.06 3.09
CA THR A 148 6.19 16.38 2.90
C THR A 148 7.08 15.59 3.87
N PRO A 149 8.37 15.34 3.55
CA PRO A 149 9.29 14.68 4.48
C PRO A 149 9.38 15.34 5.86
N ARG A 150 9.20 16.67 5.92
CA ARG A 150 9.13 17.43 7.18
C ARG A 150 7.90 17.06 7.99
N GLN A 151 6.71 17.06 7.38
CA GLN A 151 5.46 16.68 8.04
C GLN A 151 5.51 15.24 8.54
N ILE A 152 6.04 14.30 7.75
CA ILE A 152 6.24 12.91 8.19
C ILE A 152 7.12 12.88 9.44
N LYS A 153 8.28 13.55 9.42
CA LYS A 153 9.22 13.57 10.55
C LYS A 153 8.60 14.17 11.81
N GLU A 154 7.83 15.24 11.69
CA GLU A 154 7.11 15.88 12.80
C GLU A 154 6.02 14.95 13.36
N THR A 155 5.22 14.33 12.49
CA THR A 155 4.16 13.39 12.86
C THR A 155 4.71 12.18 13.62
N ILE A 156 5.76 11.53 13.08
CA ILE A 156 6.41 10.39 13.74
C ILE A 156 7.02 10.78 15.10
N ARG A 157 7.59 11.99 15.23
CA ARG A 157 8.11 12.48 16.52
C ARG A 157 7.00 12.64 17.56
N GLU A 158 5.86 13.22 17.17
CA GLU A 158 4.72 13.41 18.08
C GLU A 158 4.10 12.07 18.50
N LEU A 159 3.96 11.12 17.56
CA LEU A 159 3.50 9.75 17.85
C LEU A 159 4.39 9.04 18.88
N LYS A 160 5.72 9.19 18.77
CA LYS A 160 6.66 8.63 19.75
C LYS A 160 6.51 9.27 21.12
N LYS A 161 6.37 10.60 21.19
CA LYS A 161 6.13 11.32 22.46
C LYS A 161 4.85 10.86 23.16
N LYS A 162 3.81 10.55 22.39
CA LYS A 162 2.52 10.05 22.87
C LYS A 162 2.47 8.53 23.12
N ASN A 163 3.59 7.83 22.94
CA ASN A 163 3.66 6.36 23.02
C ASN A 163 2.65 5.63 22.10
N ALA A 164 2.26 6.26 20.99
CA ALA A 164 1.29 5.73 20.03
C ALA A 164 1.96 5.21 18.74
N TYR A 165 3.27 5.38 18.60
CA TYR A 165 4.02 4.96 17.41
C TYR A 165 3.92 3.46 17.11
N HIS A 166 3.81 2.61 18.13
CA HIS A 166 3.75 1.15 17.95
C HIS A 166 2.34 0.63 17.63
N ALA A 167 1.33 1.50 17.57
CA ALA A 167 -0.05 1.10 17.32
C ALA A 167 -0.34 0.74 15.86
N ALA A 168 0.50 1.18 14.93
CA ALA A 168 0.33 0.95 13.50
C ALA A 168 1.68 0.96 12.75
N LEU A 169 1.69 0.41 11.54
CA LEU A 169 2.71 0.71 10.54
C LEU A 169 2.35 2.02 9.82
N PHE A 170 3.36 2.67 9.25
CA PHE A 170 3.18 3.93 8.53
C PHE A 170 3.58 3.76 7.07
N GLU A 171 2.70 4.23 6.18
CA GLU A 171 2.93 4.28 4.74
C GLU A 171 2.95 5.75 4.31
N ALA A 172 3.85 6.11 3.39
CA ALA A 172 3.81 7.40 2.71
C ALA A 172 3.28 7.18 1.30
N SER A 173 2.31 7.99 0.88
CA SER A 173 1.71 7.95 -0.46
C SER A 173 1.56 9.37 -0.99
N GLY A 174 1.56 9.54 -2.31
CA GLY A 174 1.40 10.84 -2.96
C GLY A 174 2.68 11.70 -2.91
N GLY A 175 2.95 12.44 -4.00
CA GLY A 175 4.12 13.32 -4.08
C GLY A 175 5.49 12.63 -3.95
N ILE A 176 5.58 11.33 -4.30
CA ILE A 176 6.82 10.51 -4.29
C ILE A 176 7.44 10.46 -5.68
#